data_AF-A0A7K9DH76-F1
#
_entry.id   AF-A0A7K9DH76-F1
#
_cell.length_a   1.000
_cell.length_b   1.000
_cell.length_c   1.000
_cell.angle_alpha   90.00
_cell.angle_beta   90.00
_cell.angle_gamma   90.00
#
_symmetry.space_group_name_H-M   'P 1'
#
loop_
_entity.id
_entity.type
_entity.pdbx_description
1 polymer ?
#
loop_
_entity_poly.entity_id
_entity_poly.type
_entity_poly.pdbx_seq_one_letter_code
_entity_poly.pdbx_strand_id
1 'polypeptide(L)'
;SSPHLVQVRERIRINGQPISKELFSKYFWLVYNRLEKTKDPSHASMPAYFRFLTIMAFHVFLQEKVDLAVVEVGIGGAYDSTNIIRAPVVCGISSLGIDHTSILGDTMEKIAWQKGGIFKRGVPAFTVAQPERPLEVLRDRAREREVSWVAGGGCGGTPCRRTQFLSLQCPLYLCPELDAFEGDHQALELGLAGAHQRSNAALALQLARTWLQRRSCRALGELKDVLLDTELSGGPVPLAPAFRPTDAMIQGLQDTEWLGRTQVLPRGPVTWYLDGAHTTSSIQACVRWFRQAALNQDKPYDGSEVRVLLFNATGDRDTAALLKLLVPCHFDYAVFCPNFTEVSVASNAGE
;
A
#
# COMPACT_ATOMS: atom_id res chain seq x y z
N SER A 1 5.25 -6.29 -3.19
CA SER A 1 5.15 -4.83 -3.09
C SER A 1 5.83 -4.15 -4.26
N SER A 2 5.61 -2.86 -4.46
CA SER A 2 6.24 -2.07 -5.53
C SER A 2 6.43 -0.60 -5.14
N PRO A 3 7.48 0.09 -5.63
CA PRO A 3 8.64 -0.46 -6.34
C PRO A 3 9.56 -1.29 -5.43
N HIS A 4 10.64 -1.85 -5.97
CA HIS A 4 11.76 -2.34 -5.15
C HIS A 4 12.74 -1.19 -4.89
N LEU A 5 13.49 -1.28 -3.79
CA LEU A 5 14.53 -0.31 -3.44
C LEU A 5 15.87 -0.68 -4.09
N VAL A 6 16.31 -1.94 -3.94
CA VAL A 6 17.63 -2.39 -4.42
C VAL A 6 17.50 -3.50 -5.45
N GLN A 7 16.63 -4.48 -5.20
CA GLN A 7 16.56 -5.71 -6.00
C GLN A 7 15.12 -6.08 -6.37
N VAL A 8 14.91 -6.48 -7.63
CA VAL A 8 13.60 -6.89 -8.15
C VAL A 8 12.89 -7.96 -7.31
N ARG A 9 13.65 -8.83 -6.65
CA ARG A 9 13.14 -9.90 -5.79
C ARG A 9 12.35 -9.36 -4.59
N GLU A 10 12.63 -8.14 -4.14
CA GLU A 10 11.89 -7.51 -3.03
C GLU A 10 10.39 -7.36 -3.33
N ARG A 11 10.00 -7.40 -4.61
CA ARG A 11 8.61 -7.32 -5.04
C ARG A 11 7.81 -8.58 -4.70
N ILE A 12 8.47 -9.72 -4.52
CA ILE A 12 7.85 -11.02 -4.22
C ILE A 12 8.49 -11.56 -2.94
N ARG A 13 7.73 -11.55 -1.85
CA ARG A 13 8.20 -11.98 -0.53
C ARG A 13 7.37 -13.14 -0.01
N ILE A 14 8.02 -14.07 0.68
CA ILE A 14 7.38 -15.17 1.42
C ILE A 14 7.86 -15.04 2.86
N ASN A 15 6.93 -15.02 3.82
CA ASN A 15 7.21 -14.84 5.24
C ASN A 15 8.08 -13.59 5.52
N GLY A 16 7.74 -12.48 4.85
CA GLY A 16 8.44 -11.19 5.00
C GLY A 16 9.77 -11.08 4.24
N GLN A 17 10.32 -12.18 3.73
CA GLN A 17 11.63 -12.21 3.08
C GLN A 17 11.54 -12.26 1.55
N PRO A 18 12.36 -11.48 0.80
CA PRO A 18 12.46 -11.61 -0.66
C PRO A 18 12.81 -13.05 -1.06
N ILE A 19 12.15 -13.58 -2.09
CA ILE A 19 12.48 -14.91 -2.62
C ILE A 19 13.95 -14.99 -3.07
N SER A 20 14.58 -16.17 -2.98
CA SER A 20 15.99 -16.35 -3.35
C SER A 20 16.25 -16.06 -4.83
N LYS A 21 17.51 -15.86 -5.21
CA LYS A 21 17.89 -15.64 -6.62
C LYS A 21 17.52 -16.85 -7.48
N GLU A 22 17.75 -18.04 -6.95
CA GLU A 22 17.48 -19.32 -7.59
C GLU A 22 15.97 -19.50 -7.81
N LEU A 23 15.16 -19.20 -6.79
CA LEU A 23 13.71 -19.30 -6.87
C LEU A 23 13.12 -18.29 -7.85
N PHE A 24 13.63 -17.05 -7.82
CA PHE A 24 13.26 -16.01 -8.78
C PHE A 24 13.58 -16.43 -10.22
N SER A 25 14.81 -16.88 -10.49
CA SER A 25 15.24 -17.33 -11.83
C SER A 25 14.42 -18.53 -12.31
N LYS A 26 14.16 -19.51 -11.45
CA LYS A 26 13.31 -20.68 -11.75
C LYS A 26 11.93 -20.24 -12.22
N TYR A 27 11.25 -19.39 -11.45
CA TYR A 27 9.88 -18.97 -11.79
C TYR A 27 9.83 -17.98 -12.94
N PHE A 28 10.84 -17.12 -13.08
CA PHE A 28 10.98 -16.26 -14.25
C PHE A 28 10.97 -17.08 -15.53
N TRP A 29 11.89 -18.05 -15.66
CA TRP A 29 11.99 -18.84 -16.88
C TRP A 29 10.77 -19.73 -17.11
N LEU A 30 10.19 -20.29 -16.05
CA LEU A 30 8.99 -21.10 -16.16
C LEU A 30 7.82 -20.30 -16.73
N VAL A 31 7.54 -19.12 -16.17
CA VAL A 31 6.44 -18.25 -16.61
C VAL A 31 6.74 -17.67 -17.99
N TYR A 32 7.95 -17.17 -18.20
CA TYR A 32 8.39 -16.61 -19.48
C TYR A 32 8.23 -17.63 -20.61
N ASN A 33 8.80 -18.83 -20.46
CA ASN A 33 8.74 -19.87 -21.49
C ASN A 33 7.31 -20.35 -21.75
N ARG A 34 6.44 -20.36 -20.72
CA ARG A 34 5.03 -20.73 -20.89
C ARG A 34 4.29 -19.67 -21.71
N LEU A 35 4.46 -18.39 -21.40
CA LEU A 35 3.86 -17.29 -22.16
C LEU A 35 4.38 -17.24 -23.60
N GLU A 36 5.68 -17.42 -23.80
CA GLU A 36 6.33 -17.48 -25.11
C GLU A 36 5.73 -18.60 -25.98
N LYS A 37 5.48 -19.78 -25.39
CA LYS A 37 4.90 -20.94 -26.11
C LYS A 37 3.41 -20.78 -26.42
N THR A 38 2.67 -20.03 -25.62
CA THR A 38 1.22 -19.86 -25.76
C THR A 38 0.84 -18.48 -26.32
N LYS A 39 1.82 -17.68 -26.77
CA LYS A 39 1.54 -16.36 -27.34
C LYS A 39 0.73 -16.51 -28.61
N ASP A 40 -0.32 -15.70 -28.74
CA ASP A 40 -1.08 -15.61 -29.97
C ASP A 40 -0.17 -15.02 -31.06
N PRO A 41 0.01 -15.68 -32.22
CA PRO A 41 0.81 -15.15 -33.32
C PRO A 41 0.36 -13.75 -33.77
N SER A 42 -0.92 -13.40 -33.57
CA SER A 42 -1.49 -12.08 -33.89
C SER A 42 -1.19 -11.00 -32.83
N HIS A 43 -0.81 -11.40 -31.61
CA HIS A 43 -0.46 -10.52 -30.49
C HIS A 43 0.88 -10.97 -29.87
N ALA A 44 1.96 -10.79 -30.64
CA ALA A 44 3.25 -11.44 -30.42
C ALA A 44 4.14 -10.86 -29.30
N SER A 45 3.68 -9.85 -28.53
CA SER A 45 4.52 -9.20 -27.52
C SER A 45 4.32 -9.77 -26.11
N MET A 46 5.43 -9.88 -25.38
CA MET A 46 5.40 -10.24 -23.96
C MET A 46 4.66 -9.17 -23.14
N PRO A 47 4.00 -9.55 -22.03
CA PRO A 47 3.39 -8.57 -21.15
C PRO A 47 4.41 -7.53 -20.68
N ALA A 48 3.97 -6.27 -20.58
CA ALA A 48 4.79 -5.21 -20.00
C ALA A 48 5.33 -5.61 -18.61
N TYR A 49 6.50 -5.08 -18.25
CA TYR A 49 7.28 -5.48 -17.08
C TYR A 49 6.44 -5.69 -15.79
N PHE A 50 5.59 -4.74 -15.43
CA PHE A 50 4.75 -4.85 -14.22
C PHE A 50 3.69 -5.96 -14.31
N ARG A 51 3.05 -6.13 -15.49
CA ARG A 51 2.10 -7.21 -15.75
C ARG A 51 2.77 -8.57 -15.64
N PHE A 52 3.94 -8.72 -16.28
CA PHE A 52 4.72 -9.95 -16.21
C PHE A 52 5.09 -10.30 -14.76
N LEU A 53 5.64 -9.34 -14.00
CA LEU A 53 5.99 -9.57 -12.61
C LEU A 53 4.77 -9.90 -11.72
N THR A 54 3.61 -9.30 -11.99
CA THR A 54 2.37 -9.61 -11.28
C THR A 54 1.93 -11.06 -11.53
N ILE A 55 1.96 -11.51 -12.79
CA ILE A 55 1.68 -12.91 -13.16
C ILE A 55 2.66 -13.85 -12.47
N MET A 56 3.96 -13.51 -12.51
CA MET A 56 5.00 -14.30 -11.86
C MET A 56 4.79 -14.38 -10.34
N ALA A 57 4.43 -13.27 -9.68
CA ALA A 57 4.16 -13.23 -8.25
C ALA A 57 3.00 -14.17 -7.87
N PHE A 58 1.88 -14.11 -8.59
CA PHE A 58 0.76 -15.04 -8.37
C PHE A 58 1.16 -16.49 -8.61
N HIS A 59 1.95 -16.75 -9.66
CA HIS A 59 2.45 -18.09 -9.91
C HIS A 59 3.33 -18.61 -8.76
N VAL A 60 4.26 -17.79 -8.27
CA VAL A 60 5.11 -18.12 -7.12
C VAL A 60 4.24 -18.45 -5.90
N PHE A 61 3.29 -17.58 -5.54
CA PHE A 61 2.43 -17.78 -4.37
C PHE A 61 1.61 -19.08 -4.45
N LEU A 62 1.09 -19.42 -5.64
CA LEU A 62 0.37 -20.67 -5.85
C LEU A 62 1.29 -21.90 -5.77
N GLN A 63 2.49 -21.83 -6.34
CA GLN A 63 3.43 -22.97 -6.35
C GLN A 63 4.06 -23.22 -4.97
N GLU A 64 4.39 -22.14 -4.26
CA GLU A 64 4.91 -22.17 -2.89
C GLU A 64 3.81 -22.37 -1.84
N LYS A 65 2.54 -22.50 -2.29
CA LYS A 65 1.38 -22.85 -1.46
C LYS A 65 1.19 -21.94 -0.25
N VAL A 66 1.34 -20.63 -0.47
CA VAL A 66 1.19 -19.66 0.63
C VAL A 66 -0.24 -19.69 1.16
N ASP A 67 -0.37 -19.53 2.48
CA ASP A 67 -1.64 -19.44 3.20
C ASP A 67 -2.45 -18.19 2.87
N LEU A 68 -1.74 -17.10 2.60
CA LEU A 68 -2.25 -15.75 2.36
C LEU A 68 -1.26 -15.01 1.47
N ALA A 69 -1.79 -14.23 0.53
CA ALA A 69 -1.02 -13.24 -0.21
C ALA A 69 -1.54 -11.84 0.13
N VAL A 70 -0.65 -10.97 0.61
CA VAL A 70 -0.92 -9.53 0.70
C VAL A 70 -0.47 -8.90 -0.61
N VAL A 71 -1.41 -8.30 -1.34
CA VAL A 71 -1.18 -7.80 -2.70
C VAL A 71 -1.33 -6.30 -2.72
N GLU A 72 -0.19 -5.62 -2.85
CA GLU A 72 -0.14 -4.17 -3.06
C GLU A 72 -0.46 -3.84 -4.52
N VAL A 73 -1.35 -2.88 -4.73
CA VAL A 73 -1.68 -2.34 -6.04
C VAL A 73 -0.49 -1.55 -6.59
N GLY A 74 -0.18 -1.69 -7.88
CA GLY A 74 0.88 -0.91 -8.52
C GLY A 74 0.54 0.57 -8.65
N ILE A 75 -0.37 0.89 -9.57
CA ILE A 75 -0.82 2.27 -9.82
C ILE A 75 -2.34 2.28 -9.94
N GLY A 76 -2.98 3.19 -9.19
CA GLY A 76 -4.44 3.34 -9.19
C GLY A 76 -5.14 2.22 -8.43
N GLY A 77 -5.84 1.34 -9.15
CA GLY A 77 -6.60 0.23 -8.59
C GLY A 77 -7.54 -0.41 -9.61
N ALA A 78 -8.46 0.37 -10.17
CA ALA A 78 -9.49 -0.10 -11.11
C ALA A 78 -8.91 -0.90 -12.28
N TYR A 79 -7.84 -0.39 -12.89
CA TYR A 79 -7.19 -0.96 -14.07
C TYR A 79 -5.80 -1.53 -13.77
N ASP A 80 -5.46 -1.69 -12.49
CA ASP A 80 -4.16 -2.22 -12.10
C ASP A 80 -4.07 -3.72 -12.42
N SER A 81 -2.86 -4.19 -12.71
CA SER A 81 -2.61 -5.59 -13.09
C SER A 81 -2.94 -6.57 -11.96
N THR A 82 -2.92 -6.11 -10.72
CA THR A 82 -3.28 -6.91 -9.53
C THR A 82 -4.80 -7.06 -9.36
N ASN A 83 -5.62 -6.21 -9.99
CA ASN A 83 -7.07 -6.18 -9.80
C ASN A 83 -7.84 -7.30 -10.51
N ILE A 84 -7.15 -8.38 -10.86
CA ILE A 84 -7.72 -9.63 -11.37
C ILE A 84 -8.26 -10.53 -10.25
N ILE A 85 -7.91 -10.25 -8.99
CA ILE A 85 -8.42 -10.97 -7.82
C ILE A 85 -9.93 -10.70 -7.71
N ARG A 86 -10.74 -11.75 -7.89
CA ARG A 86 -12.20 -11.63 -7.98
C ARG A 86 -12.84 -11.33 -6.62
N ALA A 87 -12.38 -12.01 -5.58
CA ALA A 87 -12.91 -11.91 -4.22
C ALA A 87 -11.76 -11.98 -3.20
N PRO A 88 -11.02 -10.89 -2.99
CA PRO A 88 -10.09 -10.81 -1.86
C PRO A 88 -10.88 -10.93 -0.55
N VAL A 89 -10.25 -11.40 0.52
CA VAL A 89 -10.93 -11.59 1.81
C VAL A 89 -11.35 -10.25 2.43
N VAL A 90 -10.51 -9.22 2.23
CA VAL A 90 -10.66 -7.84 2.70
C VAL A 90 -9.85 -6.91 1.79
N CYS A 91 -10.31 -5.66 1.61
CA CYS A 91 -9.59 -4.60 0.90
C CYS A 91 -9.25 -3.43 1.82
N GLY A 92 -8.18 -2.70 1.52
CA GLY A 92 -7.77 -1.51 2.26
C GLY A 92 -7.31 -0.39 1.34
N ILE A 93 -7.69 0.85 1.66
CA ILE A 93 -7.22 2.08 1.02
C ILE A 93 -6.49 2.92 2.07
N SER A 94 -5.18 3.07 1.92
CA SER A 94 -4.39 3.98 2.77
C SER A 94 -4.68 5.45 2.43
N SER A 95 -3.98 6.38 3.07
CA SER A 95 -4.13 7.81 2.81
C SER A 95 -4.00 8.12 1.31
N LEU A 96 -4.97 8.86 0.78
CA LEU A 96 -4.92 9.35 -0.59
C LEU A 96 -3.99 10.57 -0.67
N GLY A 97 -3.35 10.75 -1.82
CA GLY A 97 -2.56 11.93 -2.13
C GLY A 97 -2.52 12.15 -3.64
N ILE A 98 -2.30 13.41 -4.03
CA ILE A 98 -2.04 13.75 -5.43
C ILE A 98 -0.71 13.13 -5.84
N ASP A 99 -0.79 12.15 -6.73
CA ASP A 99 0.36 11.45 -7.30
C ASP A 99 -0.07 10.81 -8.63
N HIS A 100 0.88 10.58 -9.53
CA HIS A 100 0.64 9.98 -10.85
C HIS A 100 -0.51 10.64 -11.65
N THR A 101 -0.58 11.98 -11.64
CA THR A 101 -1.70 12.75 -12.21
C THR A 101 -1.92 12.52 -13.70
N SER A 102 -0.87 12.19 -14.44
CA SER A 102 -0.94 11.82 -15.87
C SER A 102 -1.75 10.55 -16.13
N ILE A 103 -1.88 9.65 -15.14
CA ILE A 103 -2.57 8.36 -15.27
C ILE A 103 -3.88 8.36 -14.46
N LEU A 104 -3.84 8.91 -13.24
CA LEU A 104 -4.94 8.81 -12.28
C LEU A 104 -5.90 10.00 -12.32
N GLY A 105 -5.51 11.09 -12.98
CA GLY A 105 -6.22 12.35 -12.99
C GLY A 105 -5.60 13.39 -12.05
N ASP A 106 -6.00 14.63 -12.25
CA ASP A 106 -5.49 15.85 -11.61
C ASP A 106 -6.19 16.21 -10.30
N THR A 107 -7.19 15.44 -9.87
CA THR A 107 -7.92 15.69 -8.62
C THR A 107 -7.92 14.47 -7.69
N MET A 108 -8.07 14.73 -6.39
CA MET A 108 -8.12 13.67 -5.37
C MET A 108 -9.33 12.75 -5.57
N GLU A 109 -10.44 13.25 -6.09
CA GLU A 109 -11.65 12.51 -6.41
C GLU A 109 -11.41 11.50 -7.55
N LYS A 110 -10.72 11.91 -8.62
CA LYS A 110 -10.34 10.99 -9.72
C LYS A 110 -9.41 9.89 -9.21
N ILE A 111 -8.46 10.24 -8.35
CA ILE A 111 -7.57 9.28 -7.70
C ILE A 111 -8.36 8.32 -6.80
N ALA A 112 -9.28 8.84 -5.98
CA ALA A 112 -10.16 8.02 -5.14
C ALA A 112 -10.99 7.04 -5.96
N TRP A 113 -11.53 7.47 -7.11
CA TRP A 113 -12.28 6.62 -8.02
C TRP A 113 -11.44 5.44 -8.54
N GLN A 114 -10.20 5.74 -8.95
CA GLN A 114 -9.24 4.74 -9.42
C GLN A 114 -8.90 3.75 -8.31
N LYS A 115 -8.53 4.24 -7.11
CA LYS A 115 -8.13 3.36 -6.00
C LYS A 115 -9.29 2.54 -5.44
N GLY A 116 -10.48 3.13 -5.30
CA GLY A 116 -11.71 2.42 -4.94
C GLY A 116 -12.15 1.36 -5.96
N GLY A 117 -11.52 1.30 -7.13
CA GLY A 117 -11.74 0.24 -8.12
C GLY A 117 -11.36 -1.17 -7.65
N ILE A 118 -10.61 -1.31 -6.55
CA ILE A 118 -10.30 -2.61 -5.93
C ILE A 118 -11.45 -3.16 -5.07
N PHE A 119 -12.47 -2.35 -4.77
CA PHE A 119 -13.63 -2.82 -4.02
C PHE A 119 -14.39 -3.88 -4.80
N LYS A 120 -14.81 -4.94 -4.10
CA LYS A 120 -15.50 -6.11 -4.65
C LYS A 120 -16.76 -6.39 -3.86
N ARG A 121 -17.77 -6.90 -4.56
CA ARG A 121 -19.06 -7.26 -3.98
C ARG A 121 -18.89 -8.28 -2.85
N GLY A 122 -19.52 -8.05 -1.70
CA GLY A 122 -19.42 -8.93 -0.52
C GLY A 122 -18.09 -8.88 0.23
N VAL A 123 -17.15 -8.04 -0.22
CA VAL A 123 -15.82 -7.90 0.40
C VAL A 123 -15.79 -6.61 1.23
N PRO A 124 -15.41 -6.68 2.51
CA PRO A 124 -15.29 -5.52 3.38
C PRO A 124 -14.07 -4.72 2.96
N ALA A 125 -14.27 -3.42 2.97
CA ALA A 125 -13.26 -2.43 2.65
C ALA A 125 -13.02 -1.53 3.85
N PHE A 126 -11.76 -1.15 4.03
CA PHE A 126 -11.35 -0.20 5.06
C PHE A 126 -10.60 0.97 4.42
N THR A 127 -10.80 2.17 4.94
CA THR A 127 -9.97 3.33 4.61
C THR A 127 -9.58 4.07 5.88
N VAL A 128 -8.44 4.74 5.87
CA VAL A 128 -8.09 5.74 6.90
C VAL A 128 -8.84 7.06 6.65
N ALA A 129 -8.68 8.05 7.53
CA ALA A 129 -9.19 9.40 7.32
C ALA A 129 -8.75 9.98 5.97
N GLN A 130 -9.70 10.58 5.26
CA GLN A 130 -9.51 11.24 3.97
C GLN A 130 -10.21 12.59 3.99
N PRO A 131 -9.88 13.51 3.06
CA PRO A 131 -10.74 14.66 2.80
C PRO A 131 -12.15 14.21 2.40
N GLU A 132 -13.14 15.05 2.71
CA GLU A 132 -14.57 14.71 2.57
C GLU A 132 -14.92 14.23 1.15
N ARG A 133 -14.62 15.00 0.11
CA ARG A 133 -14.97 14.65 -1.28
C ARG A 133 -14.35 13.31 -1.76
N PRO A 134 -13.04 13.04 -1.58
CA PRO A 134 -12.47 11.72 -1.85
C PRO A 134 -13.13 10.58 -1.07
N LEU A 135 -13.51 10.81 0.20
CA LEU A 135 -14.20 9.80 1.01
C LEU A 135 -15.60 9.50 0.45
N GLU A 136 -16.33 10.53 -0.01
CA GLU A 136 -17.61 10.36 -0.70
C GLU A 136 -17.46 9.52 -1.96
N VAL A 137 -16.43 9.76 -2.76
CA VAL A 137 -16.14 8.93 -3.94
C VAL A 137 -15.87 7.48 -3.54
N LEU A 138 -15.08 7.21 -2.49
CA LEU A 138 -14.85 5.84 -2.03
C LEU A 138 -16.17 5.18 -1.58
N ARG A 139 -17.03 5.91 -0.88
CA ARG A 139 -18.37 5.44 -0.48
C ARG A 139 -19.23 5.11 -1.70
N ASP A 140 -19.26 5.98 -2.70
CA ASP A 140 -20.04 5.74 -3.92
C ASP A 140 -19.49 4.57 -4.71
N ARG A 141 -18.16 4.38 -4.73
CA ARG A 141 -17.53 3.19 -5.34
C ARG A 141 -17.90 1.90 -4.61
N ALA A 142 -17.96 1.93 -3.28
CA ALA A 142 -18.42 0.77 -2.51
C ALA A 142 -19.88 0.45 -2.86
N ARG A 143 -20.74 1.48 -2.98
CA ARG A 143 -22.15 1.37 -3.39
C ARG A 143 -22.36 0.87 -4.81
N GLU A 144 -21.61 1.35 -5.79
CA GLU A 144 -21.70 0.90 -7.18
C GLU A 144 -21.48 -0.62 -7.30
N ARG A 145 -20.60 -1.18 -6.45
CA ARG A 145 -20.34 -2.63 -6.41
C ARG A 145 -21.49 -3.43 -5.78
N GLU A 146 -22.44 -2.76 -5.13
CA GLU A 146 -23.71 -3.34 -4.65
C GLU A 146 -24.68 -3.61 -5.81
N VAL A 147 -24.63 -2.80 -6.88
CA VAL A 147 -25.66 -2.76 -7.94
C VAL A 147 -25.26 -3.53 -9.21
N SER A 148 -24.09 -4.18 -9.26
CA SER A 148 -23.69 -4.97 -10.43
C SER A 148 -24.56 -6.23 -10.58
N TRP A 149 -25.67 -6.05 -11.29
CA TRP A 149 -26.63 -7.04 -11.70
C TRP A 149 -25.97 -8.02 -12.68
N VAL A 150 -26.11 -9.33 -12.43
CA VAL A 150 -25.83 -10.35 -13.44
C VAL A 150 -27.10 -10.50 -14.25
N ALA A 151 -27.14 -9.87 -15.43
CA ALA A 151 -28.17 -10.19 -16.42
C ALA A 151 -27.82 -11.55 -17.04
N GLY A 152 -28.65 -12.57 -16.77
CA GLY A 152 -28.57 -13.85 -17.49
C GLY A 152 -29.11 -15.04 -16.72
N GLY A 153 -30.37 -15.39 -16.96
CA GLY A 153 -30.98 -16.64 -16.49
C GLY A 153 -32.48 -16.52 -16.27
N GLY A 154 -33.24 -16.51 -17.36
CA GLY A 154 -34.69 -16.67 -17.28
C GLY A 154 -35.02 -18.06 -16.73
N CYS A 155 -35.60 -18.10 -15.54
CA CYS A 155 -36.29 -19.28 -15.03
C CYS A 155 -37.76 -18.88 -14.87
N GLY A 156 -38.57 -19.22 -15.87
CA GLY A 156 -40.02 -19.19 -15.71
C GLY A 156 -40.42 -20.23 -14.66
N GLY A 157 -41.20 -19.80 -13.66
CA GLY A 157 -41.86 -20.72 -12.73
C GLY A 157 -41.72 -20.34 -11.26
N THR A 158 -42.83 -19.84 -10.71
CA THR A 158 -43.22 -19.82 -9.30
C THR A 158 -42.51 -18.82 -8.35
N PRO A 159 -43.24 -17.87 -7.72
CA PRO A 159 -42.65 -16.96 -6.76
C PRO A 159 -42.35 -17.69 -5.44
N CYS A 160 -41.08 -18.00 -5.20
CA CYS A 160 -40.61 -18.48 -3.91
C CYS A 160 -40.64 -17.31 -2.91
N ARG A 161 -41.55 -17.37 -1.91
CA ARG A 161 -41.61 -16.42 -0.80
C ARG A 161 -40.44 -16.69 0.15
N ARG A 162 -39.73 -15.63 0.53
CA ARG A 162 -38.51 -15.55 1.38
C ARG A 162 -37.18 -15.80 0.66
N THR A 163 -36.85 -14.94 -0.29
CA THR A 163 -35.47 -14.47 -0.42
C THR A 163 -35.28 -13.37 0.63
N GLN A 164 -34.69 -13.72 1.77
CA GLN A 164 -34.03 -12.74 2.61
C GLN A 164 -33.01 -12.06 1.69
N PHE A 165 -33.16 -10.76 1.43
CA PHE A 165 -32.11 -9.97 0.79
C PHE A 165 -30.91 -9.98 1.73
N LEU A 166 -30.09 -11.04 1.67
CA LEU A 166 -28.74 -11.00 2.21
C LEU A 166 -28.09 -9.81 1.52
N SER A 167 -27.82 -8.76 2.29
CA SER A 167 -27.22 -7.55 1.78
C SER A 167 -25.89 -7.90 1.14
N LEU A 168 -25.86 -7.94 -0.20
CA LEU A 168 -24.69 -8.27 -1.00
C LEU A 168 -23.74 -7.05 -1.07
N GLN A 169 -23.56 -6.39 0.07
CA GLN A 169 -22.91 -5.09 0.20
C GLN A 169 -21.39 -5.24 0.13
N CYS A 170 -20.72 -4.20 -0.36
CA CYS A 170 -19.29 -3.98 -0.10
C CYS A 170 -19.22 -3.02 1.08
N PRO A 171 -19.22 -3.50 2.33
CA PRO A 171 -19.25 -2.59 3.46
C PRO A 171 -17.91 -1.85 3.54
N LEU A 172 -17.98 -0.53 3.55
CA LEU A 172 -16.82 0.36 3.69
C LEU A 172 -16.82 0.94 5.11
N TYR A 173 -15.68 0.82 5.79
CA TYR A 173 -15.48 1.39 7.11
C TYR A 173 -14.30 2.35 7.17
N LEU A 174 -14.43 3.36 8.02
CA LEU A 174 -13.34 4.23 8.42
C LEU A 174 -12.55 3.55 9.55
N CYS A 175 -11.23 3.44 9.42
CA CYS A 175 -10.38 2.96 10.51
C CYS A 175 -10.34 4.02 11.62
N PRO A 176 -10.49 3.63 12.90
CA PRO A 176 -10.21 4.52 14.01
C PRO A 176 -8.71 4.83 14.08
N GLU A 177 -8.37 5.91 14.77
CA GLU A 177 -6.96 6.23 15.07
C GLU A 177 -6.32 5.12 15.90
N LEU A 178 -4.99 5.01 15.83
CA LEU A 178 -4.24 3.93 16.49
C LEU A 178 -4.49 3.89 18.01
N ASP A 179 -4.69 5.06 18.62
CA ASP A 179 -4.98 5.25 20.05
C ASP A 179 -6.24 4.49 20.48
N ALA A 180 -7.19 4.25 19.58
CA ALA A 180 -8.40 3.49 19.90
C ALA A 180 -8.14 1.99 20.12
N PHE A 181 -6.98 1.48 19.67
CA PHE A 181 -6.55 0.09 19.90
C PHE A 181 -5.66 -0.04 21.15
N GLU A 182 -5.30 1.07 21.77
CA GLU A 182 -4.52 1.13 23.00
C GLU A 182 -5.47 0.85 24.18
N GLY A 183 -5.10 -0.10 25.05
CA GLY A 183 -5.86 -0.39 26.27
C GLY A 183 -5.61 0.64 27.36
N ASP A 184 -5.82 0.26 28.62
CA ASP A 184 -5.63 1.12 29.80
C ASP A 184 -4.13 1.46 30.04
N HIS A 185 -3.56 2.32 29.17
CA HIS A 185 -2.30 3.06 29.33
C HIS A 185 -1.00 2.47 28.76
N GLN A 186 -1.03 1.64 27.70
CA GLN A 186 0.19 1.32 26.95
C GLN A 186 0.04 1.71 25.47
N ALA A 187 0.81 2.72 25.08
CA ALA A 187 0.91 3.13 23.68
C ALA A 187 1.48 1.99 22.84
N LEU A 188 0.91 1.78 21.65
CA LEU A 188 1.43 0.77 20.73
C LEU A 188 2.73 1.28 20.11
N GLU A 189 3.81 0.55 20.35
CA GLU A 189 5.10 0.80 19.73
C GLU A 189 5.11 0.26 18.30
N LEU A 190 5.61 1.06 17.37
CA LEU A 190 5.71 0.71 15.95
C LEU A 190 7.18 0.56 15.57
N GLY A 191 7.51 -0.47 14.78
CA GLY A 191 8.84 -0.61 14.17
C GLY A 191 9.17 0.48 13.15
N LEU A 192 8.14 1.17 12.64
CA LEU A 192 8.28 2.29 11.70
C LEU A 192 8.07 3.62 12.40
N ALA A 193 9.03 4.54 12.21
CA ALA A 193 8.94 5.89 12.75
C ALA A 193 8.01 6.81 11.95
N GLY A 194 7.56 7.89 12.59
CA GLY A 194 6.76 8.95 11.96
C GLY A 194 5.25 8.81 12.18
N ALA A 195 4.60 9.94 12.47
CA ALA A 195 3.18 9.98 12.85
C ALA A 195 2.23 9.37 11.80
N HIS A 196 2.55 9.51 10.51
CA HIS A 196 1.76 8.95 9.42
C HIS A 196 1.72 7.41 9.41
N GLN A 197 2.67 6.75 10.07
CA GLN A 197 2.65 5.29 10.21
C GLN A 197 1.59 4.81 11.18
N ARG A 198 1.08 5.67 12.09
CA ARG A 198 0.00 5.29 13.02
C ARG A 198 -1.30 4.93 12.27
N SER A 199 -1.67 5.71 11.26
CA SER A 199 -2.86 5.40 10.45
C SER A 199 -2.65 4.16 9.57
N ASN A 200 -1.44 3.95 9.05
CA ASN A 200 -1.08 2.72 8.33
C ASN A 200 -1.16 1.49 9.25
N ALA A 201 -0.70 1.58 10.49
CA ALA A 201 -0.78 0.52 11.49
C ALA A 201 -2.24 0.21 11.87
N ALA A 202 -3.07 1.23 12.09
CA ALA A 202 -4.49 1.07 12.37
C ALA A 202 -5.23 0.36 11.21
N LEU A 203 -4.92 0.73 9.96
CA LEU A 203 -5.45 0.04 8.79
C LEU A 203 -4.96 -1.42 8.74
N ALA A 204 -3.67 -1.67 8.96
CA ALA A 204 -3.12 -3.02 8.97
C ALA A 204 -3.77 -3.92 10.04
N LEU A 205 -4.02 -3.39 11.24
CA LEU A 205 -4.73 -4.09 12.31
C LEU A 205 -6.15 -4.50 11.89
N GLN A 206 -6.92 -3.59 11.30
CA GLN A 206 -8.29 -3.90 10.84
C GLN A 206 -8.30 -4.92 9.71
N LEU A 207 -7.37 -4.82 8.75
CA LEU A 207 -7.23 -5.79 7.68
C LEU A 207 -6.86 -7.18 8.22
N ALA A 208 -5.87 -7.25 9.12
CA ALA A 208 -5.42 -8.49 9.73
C ALA A 208 -6.52 -9.16 10.57
N ARG A 209 -7.21 -8.38 11.42
CA ARG A 209 -8.35 -8.87 12.21
C ARG A 209 -9.45 -9.42 11.31
N THR A 210 -9.86 -8.65 10.30
CA THR A 210 -10.93 -9.07 9.39
C THR A 210 -10.57 -10.34 8.65
N TRP A 211 -9.31 -10.47 8.20
CA TRP A 211 -8.83 -11.68 7.56
C TRP A 211 -8.86 -12.89 8.51
N LEU A 212 -8.33 -12.73 9.73
CA LEU A 212 -8.35 -13.78 10.76
C LEU A 212 -9.77 -14.21 11.08
N GLN A 213 -10.68 -13.26 11.31
CA GLN A 213 -12.08 -13.56 11.59
C GLN A 213 -12.75 -14.33 10.45
N ARG A 214 -12.54 -13.91 9.20
CA ARG A 214 -13.16 -14.59 8.04
C ARG A 214 -12.59 -15.97 7.76
N ARG A 215 -11.33 -16.22 8.13
CA ARG A 215 -10.71 -17.56 8.05
C ARG A 215 -11.14 -18.43 9.24
N SER A 216 -11.15 -17.87 10.45
CA SER A 216 -11.51 -18.53 11.70
C SER A 216 -13.02 -18.76 11.86
N CYS A 217 -13.91 -18.05 11.15
CA CYS A 217 -15.34 -18.37 11.11
C CYS A 217 -15.66 -19.67 10.33
N ARG A 218 -14.65 -20.37 9.79
CA ARG A 218 -14.77 -21.81 9.47
C ARG A 218 -14.47 -22.73 10.67
N ALA A 219 -13.97 -22.21 11.78
CA ALA A 219 -13.51 -22.94 12.97
C ALA A 219 -14.13 -22.48 14.31
N LEU A 220 -14.62 -21.25 14.46
CA LEU A 220 -15.33 -20.75 15.65
C LEU A 220 -16.46 -19.81 15.25
N GLY A 221 -17.68 -20.17 15.65
CA GLY A 221 -18.95 -19.55 15.24
C GLY A 221 -19.31 -18.27 15.98
N GLU A 222 -18.43 -17.28 16.02
CA GLU A 222 -18.68 -16.01 16.71
C GLU A 222 -18.38 -14.81 15.81
N LEU A 223 -19.27 -14.53 14.84
CA LEU A 223 -19.42 -13.21 14.22
C LEU A 223 -20.65 -13.18 13.31
N LYS A 224 -21.84 -13.37 13.91
CA LYS A 224 -23.09 -13.05 13.21
C LYS A 224 -23.58 -11.61 13.41
N ASP A 225 -23.14 -10.89 14.46
CA ASP A 225 -23.97 -9.75 14.91
C ASP A 225 -23.35 -8.34 14.93
N VAL A 226 -22.11 -8.11 14.46
CA VAL A 226 -21.50 -6.74 14.56
C VAL A 226 -21.25 -6.04 13.22
N LEU A 227 -21.14 -6.77 12.10
CA LEU A 227 -20.72 -6.18 10.82
C LEU A 227 -21.80 -6.15 9.72
N LEU A 228 -22.99 -6.72 9.97
CA LEU A 228 -24.00 -6.93 8.93
C LEU A 228 -25.18 -5.93 8.94
N ASP A 229 -25.39 -5.19 10.04
CA ASP A 229 -26.62 -4.41 10.23
C ASP A 229 -26.48 -2.90 10.00
N THR A 230 -25.31 -2.41 9.55
CA THR A 230 -25.20 -1.00 9.15
C THR A 230 -25.70 -0.83 7.72
N GLU A 231 -27.00 -0.63 7.56
CA GLU A 231 -27.55 -0.14 6.30
C GLU A 231 -26.75 1.11 5.87
N LEU A 232 -26.17 1.07 4.67
CA LEU A 232 -25.53 2.22 4.02
C LEU A 232 -26.61 3.23 3.53
N SER A 233 -27.63 3.49 4.34
CA SER A 233 -28.71 4.43 4.08
C SER A 233 -28.20 5.86 4.25
N GLY A 234 -27.62 6.42 3.18
CA GLY A 234 -27.32 7.86 3.03
C GLY A 234 -26.28 8.47 3.99
N GLY A 235 -25.90 7.80 5.07
CA GLY A 235 -25.05 8.34 6.14
C GLY A 235 -23.55 8.46 5.81
N PRO A 236 -22.77 9.03 6.74
CA PRO A 236 -21.31 9.03 6.65
C PRO A 236 -20.76 7.60 6.69
N VAL A 237 -19.53 7.41 6.21
CA VAL A 237 -18.84 6.12 6.29
C VAL A 237 -18.70 5.72 7.78
N PRO A 238 -19.21 4.55 8.20
CA PRO A 238 -19.20 4.16 9.61
C PRO A 238 -17.77 3.90 10.10
N LEU A 239 -17.51 4.24 11.36
CA LEU A 239 -16.25 3.93 12.03
C LEU A 239 -16.19 2.42 12.32
N ALA A 240 -15.08 1.78 11.97
CA ALA A 240 -14.83 0.39 12.31
C ALA A 240 -14.66 0.24 13.82
N PRO A 241 -15.19 -0.84 14.44
CA PRO A 241 -15.03 -1.06 15.86
C PRO A 241 -13.55 -1.28 16.19
N ALA A 242 -13.08 -0.55 17.19
CA ALA A 242 -11.78 -0.82 17.79
C ALA A 242 -11.77 -2.17 18.51
N PHE A 243 -10.58 -2.66 18.82
CA PHE A 243 -10.38 -3.91 19.54
C PHE A 243 -9.02 -3.92 20.20
N ARG A 244 -8.86 -4.81 21.19
CA ARG A 244 -7.56 -5.09 21.78
C ARG A 244 -6.74 -5.97 20.83
N PRO A 245 -5.60 -5.49 20.29
CA PRO A 245 -4.74 -6.31 19.45
C PRO A 245 -4.21 -7.52 20.24
N THR A 246 -4.01 -8.65 19.54
CA THR A 246 -3.35 -9.82 20.13
C THR A 246 -1.85 -9.58 20.24
N ASP A 247 -1.16 -10.35 21.08
CA ASP A 247 0.31 -10.26 21.20
C ASP A 247 1.01 -10.43 19.85
N ALA A 248 0.51 -11.32 18.99
CA ALA A 248 1.04 -11.50 17.63
C ALA A 248 0.84 -10.28 16.72
N MET A 249 -0.26 -9.54 16.89
CA MET A 249 -0.47 -8.28 16.17
C MET A 249 0.45 -7.18 16.67
N ILE A 250 0.63 -7.07 18.00
CA ILE A 250 1.54 -6.11 18.62
C ILE A 250 2.97 -6.38 18.17
N GLN A 251 3.42 -7.63 18.28
CA GLN A 251 4.74 -8.04 17.81
C GLN A 251 4.91 -7.77 16.31
N GLY A 252 3.88 -8.04 15.50
CA GLY A 252 3.91 -7.73 14.07
C GLY A 252 4.10 -6.25 13.77
N LEU A 253 3.48 -5.35 14.54
CA LEU A 253 3.68 -3.91 14.42
C LEU A 253 5.11 -3.48 14.83
N GLN A 254 5.64 -4.07 15.90
CA GLN A 254 6.99 -3.80 16.40
C GLN A 254 8.09 -4.30 15.45
N ASP A 255 7.90 -5.50 14.88
CA ASP A 255 8.86 -6.13 13.95
C ASP A 255 8.76 -5.59 12.52
N THR A 256 7.81 -4.68 12.25
CA THR A 256 7.61 -4.16 10.89
C THR A 256 8.81 -3.31 10.47
N GLU A 257 9.53 -3.81 9.47
CA GLU A 257 10.60 -3.07 8.79
C GLU A 257 10.19 -2.67 7.36
N TRP A 258 10.52 -1.44 6.97
CA TRP A 258 10.30 -0.96 5.62
C TRP A 258 11.47 -0.10 5.14
N LEU A 259 12.39 -0.74 4.42
CA LEU A 259 13.60 -0.10 3.91
C LEU A 259 13.25 1.16 3.08
N GLY A 260 13.99 2.24 3.32
CA GLY A 260 13.78 3.52 2.66
C GLY A 260 12.53 4.29 3.11
N ARG A 261 11.90 3.94 4.24
CA ARG A 261 10.84 4.72 4.88
C ARG A 261 11.24 5.07 6.30
N THR A 262 11.42 6.36 6.56
CA THR A 262 11.82 6.88 7.88
C THR A 262 12.96 6.08 8.53
N GLN A 263 13.94 5.69 7.72
CA GLN A 263 14.97 4.73 8.12
C GLN A 263 16.23 5.45 8.58
N VAL A 264 16.71 5.13 9.78
CA VAL A 264 17.98 5.65 10.32
C VAL A 264 19.04 4.56 10.26
N LEU A 265 20.18 4.83 9.64
CA LEU A 265 21.30 3.90 9.52
C LEU A 265 22.61 4.55 10.01
N PRO A 266 23.06 4.26 11.24
CA PRO A 266 24.38 4.68 11.71
C PRO A 266 25.48 3.86 11.03
N ARG A 267 26.50 4.55 10.50
CA ARG A 267 27.66 3.98 9.78
C ARG A 267 28.93 4.73 10.18
N GLY A 268 29.52 4.31 11.32
CA GLY A 268 30.69 4.97 11.88
C GLY A 268 30.37 6.44 12.21
N PRO A 269 31.11 7.42 11.67
CA PRO A 269 30.86 8.84 11.91
C PRO A 269 29.67 9.41 11.12
N VAL A 270 29.04 8.63 10.23
CA VAL A 270 27.95 9.10 9.37
C VAL A 270 26.65 8.41 9.77
N THR A 271 25.60 9.19 10.02
CA THR A 271 24.24 8.69 10.19
C THR A 271 23.41 9.03 8.96
N TRP A 272 22.87 8.00 8.31
CA TRP A 272 21.99 8.17 7.15
C TRP A 272 20.53 8.22 7.59
N TYR A 273 19.81 9.24 7.13
CA TYR A 273 18.36 9.36 7.28
C TYR A 273 17.73 9.18 5.90
N LEU A 274 17.17 7.99 5.64
CA LEU A 274 16.67 7.59 4.33
C LEU A 274 15.14 7.62 4.30
N ASP A 275 14.58 8.34 3.33
CA ASP A 275 13.15 8.32 3.05
C ASP A 275 12.88 8.52 1.54
N GLY A 276 12.02 7.66 0.97
CA GLY A 276 11.58 7.73 -0.43
C GLY A 276 10.39 8.68 -0.68
N ALA A 277 10.19 9.70 0.14
CA ALA A 277 9.16 10.72 -0.03
C ALA A 277 9.34 11.47 -1.35
N HIS A 278 8.25 11.68 -2.07
CA HIS A 278 8.27 12.27 -3.43
C HIS A 278 6.97 13.01 -3.80
N THR A 279 6.11 13.26 -2.82
CA THR A 279 4.90 14.08 -2.92
C THR A 279 4.95 15.15 -1.85
N THR A 280 4.20 16.24 -2.00
CA THR A 280 4.13 17.31 -0.99
C THR A 280 3.83 16.78 0.40
N SER A 281 2.81 15.91 0.53
CA SER A 281 2.41 15.34 1.82
C SER A 281 3.45 14.40 2.41
N SER A 282 4.09 13.56 1.59
CA SER A 282 5.14 12.64 2.06
C SER A 282 6.43 13.38 2.44
N ILE A 283 6.82 14.43 1.72
CA ILE A 283 7.98 15.25 2.07
C ILE A 283 7.72 15.98 3.39
N GLN A 284 6.52 16.54 3.61
CA GLN A 284 6.17 17.15 4.90
C GLN A 284 6.22 16.14 6.05
N ALA A 285 5.76 14.90 5.82
CA ALA A 285 5.87 13.84 6.81
C ALA A 285 7.33 13.46 7.11
N CYS A 286 8.17 13.36 6.07
CA CYS A 286 9.61 13.14 6.18
C CYS A 286 10.30 14.26 6.95
N VAL A 287 9.99 15.54 6.67
CA VAL A 287 10.51 16.70 7.40
C VAL A 287 10.18 16.61 8.89
N ARG A 288 8.92 16.32 9.24
CA ARG A 288 8.52 16.16 10.64
C ARG A 288 9.30 15.05 11.34
N TRP A 289 9.42 13.90 10.68
CA TRP A 289 10.20 12.77 11.19
C TRP A 289 11.67 13.11 11.35
N PHE A 290 12.32 13.66 10.32
CA PHE A 290 13.74 14.03 10.35
C PHE A 290 14.02 15.04 11.46
N ARG A 291 13.16 16.06 11.61
CA ARG A 291 13.30 17.03 12.70
C ARG A 291 13.23 16.35 14.07
N GLN A 292 12.31 15.42 14.26
CA GLN A 292 12.20 14.67 15.51
C GLN A 292 13.40 13.73 15.74
N ALA A 293 13.89 13.06 14.69
CA ALA A 293 14.91 12.04 14.80
C ALA A 293 16.34 12.62 14.86
N ALA A 294 16.59 13.75 14.21
CA ALA A 294 17.91 14.35 14.06
C ALA A 294 18.10 15.66 14.84
N LEU A 295 17.03 16.44 15.08
CA LEU A 295 17.15 17.75 15.78
C LEU A 295 16.82 17.70 17.27
N ASN A 296 16.18 16.63 17.74
CA ASN A 296 15.93 16.43 19.18
C ASN A 296 17.09 15.74 19.90
N GLN A 297 18.17 15.38 19.18
CA GLN A 297 19.42 14.99 19.80
C GLN A 297 20.23 16.28 20.01
N ASP A 298 20.66 16.53 21.25
CA ASP A 298 21.48 17.71 21.56
C ASP A 298 22.69 17.73 20.63
N LYS A 299 22.78 18.77 19.80
CA LYS A 299 23.95 19.00 18.96
C LYS A 299 25.15 19.14 19.92
N PRO A 300 26.20 18.31 19.83
CA PRO A 300 27.38 18.53 20.65
C PRO A 300 27.89 19.96 20.40
N TYR A 301 28.13 20.69 21.49
CA TYR A 301 28.48 22.12 21.49
C TYR A 301 29.84 22.41 20.83
N ASP A 302 30.58 21.40 20.39
CA ASP A 302 31.88 21.53 19.73
C ASP A 302 31.79 21.81 18.21
N GLY A 303 30.58 21.78 17.63
CA GLY A 303 30.36 22.09 16.22
C GLY A 303 30.73 20.96 15.25
N SER A 304 30.87 19.71 15.73
CA SER A 304 31.33 18.58 14.91
C SER A 304 30.29 17.95 13.96
N GLU A 305 29.02 18.39 13.99
CA GLU A 305 27.93 17.76 13.23
C GLU A 305 27.54 18.59 11.99
N VAL A 306 27.87 18.06 10.81
CA VAL A 306 27.51 18.59 9.49
C VAL A 306 26.33 17.79 8.91
N ARG A 307 25.29 18.49 8.46
CA ARG A 307 24.10 17.90 7.85
C ARG A 307 24.08 18.16 6.36
N VAL A 308 24.06 17.07 5.58
CA VAL A 308 24.04 17.12 4.13
C VAL A 308 22.72 16.56 3.62
N LEU A 309 21.99 17.34 2.83
CA LEU A 309 20.85 16.86 2.07
C LEU A 309 21.32 16.18 0.79
N LEU A 310 20.99 14.91 0.61
CA LEU A 310 21.06 14.25 -0.69
C LEU A 310 19.64 14.19 -1.26
N PHE A 311 19.39 14.90 -2.35
CA PHE A 311 18.07 14.98 -2.96
C PHE A 311 18.08 14.55 -4.42
N ASN A 312 17.10 13.73 -4.78
CA ASN A 312 16.86 13.31 -6.14
C ASN A 312 15.35 13.17 -6.36
N ALA A 313 14.86 13.60 -7.52
CA ALA A 313 13.49 13.47 -7.95
C ALA A 313 13.44 13.10 -9.44
N THR A 314 12.49 12.23 -9.80
CA THR A 314 12.26 11.77 -11.17
C THR A 314 10.95 12.32 -11.73
N GLY A 315 10.79 12.31 -13.05
CA GLY A 315 9.55 12.65 -13.74
C GLY A 315 9.18 14.13 -13.65
N ASP A 316 7.90 14.45 -13.95
CA ASP A 316 7.41 15.82 -14.11
C ASP A 316 7.01 16.50 -12.79
N ARG A 317 7.74 16.22 -11.71
CA ARG A 317 7.43 16.75 -10.37
C ARG A 317 7.96 18.18 -10.24
N ASP A 318 7.22 19.02 -9.53
CA ASP A 318 7.70 20.37 -9.15
C ASP A 318 8.76 20.26 -8.05
N THR A 319 10.01 20.02 -8.46
CA THR A 319 11.15 19.83 -7.57
C THR A 319 11.44 21.07 -6.73
N ALA A 320 11.19 22.28 -7.27
CA ALA A 320 11.36 23.53 -6.55
C ALA A 320 10.36 23.63 -5.39
N ALA A 321 9.08 23.28 -5.61
CA ALA A 321 8.09 23.22 -4.55
C ALA A 321 8.44 22.17 -3.48
N LEU A 322 8.93 20.99 -3.88
CA LEU A 322 9.35 19.96 -2.93
C LEU A 322 10.56 20.41 -2.09
N LEU A 323 11.57 21.03 -2.70
CA LEU A 323 12.76 21.54 -2.00
C LEU A 323 12.43 22.65 -1.00
N LYS A 324 11.47 23.52 -1.31
CA LYS A 324 11.00 24.56 -0.37
C LYS A 324 10.51 23.97 0.96
N LEU A 325 9.93 22.77 0.94
CA LEU A 325 9.46 22.10 2.15
C LEU A 325 10.61 21.61 3.04
N LEU A 326 11.80 21.38 2.48
CA LEU A 326 12.98 20.89 3.19
C LEU A 326 13.78 22.00 3.87
N VAL A 327 13.56 23.28 3.52
CA VAL A 327 14.25 24.45 4.08
C VAL A 327 14.26 24.45 5.62
N PRO A 328 13.16 24.12 6.34
CA PRO A 328 13.16 24.08 7.80
C PRO A 328 14.09 23.02 8.42
N CYS A 329 14.69 22.12 7.63
CA CYS A 329 15.62 21.13 8.17
C CYS A 329 17.03 21.70 8.42
N HIS A 330 17.33 22.91 7.93
CA HIS A 330 18.61 23.60 8.14
C HIS A 330 19.83 22.73 7.78
N PHE A 331 19.85 22.18 6.57
CA PHE A 331 21.02 21.46 6.05
C PHE A 331 22.16 22.44 5.76
N ASP A 332 23.39 22.05 6.08
CA ASP A 332 24.61 22.83 5.82
C ASP A 332 25.01 22.78 4.34
N TYR A 333 24.78 21.62 3.71
CA TYR A 333 25.02 21.39 2.28
C TYR A 333 23.86 20.66 1.63
N ALA A 334 23.65 20.90 0.34
CA ALA A 334 22.72 20.14 -0.49
C ALA A 334 23.46 19.60 -1.72
N VAL A 335 23.36 18.29 -1.93
CA VAL A 335 23.89 17.57 -3.08
C VAL A 335 22.71 17.06 -3.90
N PHE A 336 22.67 17.45 -5.17
CA PHE A 336 21.65 17.02 -6.12
C PHE A 336 22.24 15.94 -7.01
N CYS A 337 21.73 14.72 -6.88
CA CYS A 337 22.24 13.57 -7.63
C CYS A 337 21.40 13.34 -8.88
N PRO A 338 22.01 13.09 -10.05
CA PRO A 338 21.25 12.66 -11.22
C PRO A 338 20.81 11.20 -11.08
N ASN A 339 19.80 10.80 -11.86
CA ASN A 339 19.33 9.41 -11.95
C ASN A 339 20.22 8.52 -12.84
N PHE A 340 21.43 8.95 -13.17
CA PHE A 340 22.36 8.15 -13.98
C PHE A 340 23.01 7.08 -13.10
N THR A 341 22.70 5.82 -13.36
CA THR A 341 23.36 4.67 -12.74
C THR A 341 24.67 4.30 -13.43
N GLU A 342 25.03 5.02 -14.49
CA GLU A 342 26.26 4.84 -15.25
C GLU A 342 27.00 6.17 -15.33
N VAL A 343 28.29 6.16 -15.00
CA VAL A 343 29.20 7.24 -15.36
C VAL A 343 29.49 7.03 -16.84
N SER A 344 29.07 7.94 -17.71
CA SER A 344 29.60 7.95 -19.07
C SER A 344 31.11 8.14 -18.93
N VAL A 345 31.87 7.08 -19.20
CA VAL A 345 33.31 7.20 -19.38
C VAL A 345 33.45 8.01 -20.66
N ALA A 346 33.56 9.33 -20.52
CA ALA A 346 33.95 10.18 -21.62
C ALA A 346 35.23 9.56 -22.19
N SER A 347 35.16 9.12 -23.44
CA SER A 347 36.30 8.64 -24.18
C SER A 347 37.28 9.81 -24.30
N ASN A 348 38.22 9.89 -23.37
CA ASN A 348 39.48 10.57 -23.59
C ASN A 348 40.31 9.69 -24.54
N ALA A 349 39.95 9.75 -25.81
CA ALA A 349 40.77 9.45 -26.97
C ALA A 349 40.23 10.42 -28.03
N GLY A 350 40.87 11.55 -28.32
CA GLY A 350 42.24 11.61 -28.82
C GLY A 350 42.18 11.54 -30.34
N GLU A 351 41.77 12.65 -30.96
CA GLU A 351 42.14 13.23 -32.27
C GLU A 351 41.04 14.15 -32.82
#